data_AF-A0A6P0T2D2-F1
#
_entry.id   AF-A0A6P0T2D2-F1
#
_cell.length_a   1.000
_cell.length_b   1.000
_cell.length_c   1.000
_cell.angle_alpha   90.00
_cell.angle_beta   90.00
_cell.angle_gamma   90.00
#
_symmetry.space_group_name_H-M   'P 1'
#
loop_
_entity.id
_entity.type
_entity.pdbx_description
1 polymer ?
#
loop_
_entity_poly.entity_id
_entity_poly.type
_entity_poly.pdbx_seq_one_letter_code
_entity_poly.pdbx_strand_id
1 'polypeptide(L)' 'TVPVWLPLSMAWIDECVLTAFGKTPSIPLNGVRMAQHPMYYDASKAVRELGLPQSSIRKALKDAVNWFS' A
#
# COMPACT_ATOMS: atom_id res chain seq x y z
N THR A 1 7.67 -13.59 10.43
CA THR A 1 6.99 -13.58 9.13
C THR A 1 5.57 -14.05 9.33
N VAL A 2 4.58 -13.17 9.11
CA VAL A 2 3.17 -13.57 9.21
C VAL A 2 2.84 -14.45 8.00
N PRO A 3 2.19 -15.60 8.18
CA PRO A 3 1.85 -16.48 7.07
C PRO A 3 0.89 -15.81 6.09
N VAL A 4 1.16 -15.90 4.78
CA VAL A 4 0.37 -15.26 3.70
C VAL A 4 -1.09 -15.72 3.68
N TRP A 5 -1.40 -16.89 4.21
CA TRP A 5 -2.76 -17.39 4.31
C TRP A 5 -3.63 -16.56 5.25
N LEU A 6 -3.05 -15.92 6.28
CA LEU A 6 -3.79 -15.19 7.31
C LEU A 6 -4.38 -13.87 6.79
N PRO A 7 -3.62 -12.98 6.08
CA PRO A 7 -4.21 -11.82 5.41
C PRO A 7 -5.20 -12.21 4.30
N LEU A 8 -4.94 -13.31 3.60
CA LEU A 8 -5.79 -13.75 2.49
C LEU A 8 -7.17 -14.22 2.98
N SER A 9 -7.22 -14.99 4.07
CA SER A 9 -8.49 -15.40 4.68
C SER A 9 -9.27 -14.22 5.23
N MET A 10 -8.57 -13.24 5.81
CA MET A 10 -9.22 -12.05 6.38
C MET A 10 -9.77 -11.13 5.28
N ALA A 11 -9.02 -10.94 4.18
CA ALA A 11 -9.50 -10.23 3.00
C ALA A 11 -10.68 -10.93 2.33
N TRP A 12 -10.68 -12.27 2.25
CA TRP A 12 -11.79 -13.04 1.68
C TRP A 12 -13.08 -12.91 2.50
N ILE A 13 -12.98 -12.97 3.83
CA ILE A 13 -14.12 -12.76 4.73
C ILE A 13 -14.65 -11.32 4.60
N ASP A 14 -13.74 -10.33 4.60
CA ASP A 14 -14.09 -8.92 4.47
C ASP A 14 -14.80 -8.63 3.13
N GLU A 15 -14.29 -9.17 2.03
CA GLU A 15 -14.90 -9.00 0.70
C GLU A 15 -16.24 -9.71 0.58
N CYS A 16 -16.38 -10.95 1.06
CA CYS A 16 -17.67 -11.66 1.04
C CYS A 16 -18.73 -10.97 1.92
N VAL A 17 -18.35 -10.46 3.09
CA VAL A 17 -19.27 -9.80 4.02
C VAL A 17 -19.60 -8.38 3.53
N LEU A 18 -18.63 -7.57 3.12
CA LEU A 18 -18.88 -6.18 2.69
C LEU A 18 -19.60 -6.10 1.34
N THR A 19 -19.29 -7.02 0.40
CA THR A 19 -19.99 -7.08 -0.89
C THR A 19 -21.46 -7.49 -0.71
N ALA A 20 -21.74 -8.41 0.21
CA ALA A 20 -23.12 -8.78 0.58
C ALA A 20 -23.89 -7.61 1.22
N PHE A 21 -23.19 -6.67 1.88
CA PHE A 21 -23.76 -5.45 2.46
C PHE A 21 -23.71 -4.23 1.53
N GLY A 22 -23.30 -4.39 0.26
CA GLY A 22 -23.27 -3.31 -0.74
C GLY A 22 -22.23 -2.21 -0.46
N LYS A 23 -21.20 -2.50 0.35
CA LYS A 23 -20.13 -1.56 0.73
C LYS A 23 -18.81 -1.92 0.05
N THR A 24 -18.00 -0.91 -0.25
CA THR A 24 -16.67 -1.09 -0.83
C THR A 24 -15.76 -1.86 0.15
N PRO A 25 -15.08 -2.94 -0.30
CA PRO A 25 -14.27 -3.78 0.58
C PRO A 25 -13.10 -2.99 1.19
N SER A 26 -12.85 -3.18 2.48
CA SER A 26 -11.84 -2.41 3.24
C SER A 26 -10.42 -2.87 2.93
N ILE A 27 -10.25 -4.15 2.55
CA ILE A 27 -8.99 -4.72 2.08
C ILE A 27 -9.18 -5.22 0.64
N PRO A 28 -8.76 -4.46 -0.38
CA PRO A 28 -8.87 -4.96 -1.75
C PRO A 28 -7.92 -6.14 -1.93
N LEU A 29 -8.44 -7.31 -2.35
CA LEU A 29 -7.64 -8.48 -2.72
C LEU A 29 -6.51 -8.12 -3.72
N ASN A 30 -6.76 -7.13 -4.57
CA ASN A 30 -5.76 -6.59 -5.50
C ASN A 30 -4.56 -5.97 -4.79
N GLY A 31 -4.76 -5.27 -3.65
CA GLY A 31 -3.67 -4.71 -2.85
C GLY A 31 -2.80 -5.79 -2.23
N VAL A 32 -3.38 -6.90 -1.78
CA VAL A 32 -2.65 -8.06 -1.23
C VAL A 32 -1.80 -8.73 -2.32
N ARG A 33 -2.34 -8.88 -3.53
CA ARG A 33 -1.59 -9.42 -4.68
C ARG A 33 -0.47 -8.48 -5.11
N MET A 34 -0.71 -7.17 -5.18
CA MET A 34 0.31 -6.18 -5.54
C MET A 34 1.44 -6.12 -4.51
N ALA A 35 1.15 -6.26 -3.22
CA ALA A 35 2.15 -6.25 -2.15
C ALA A 35 3.13 -7.44 -2.21
N GLN A 36 2.77 -8.53 -2.90
CA GLN A 36 3.67 -9.68 -3.09
C GLN A 36 4.77 -9.42 -4.13
N HIS A 37 4.62 -8.38 -4.96
CA HIS A 37 5.57 -8.06 -6.01
C HIS A 37 6.40 -6.82 -5.61
N PRO A 38 7.75 -6.92 -5.57
CA PRO A 38 8.59 -5.75 -5.30
C PRO A 38 8.51 -4.78 -6.49
N MET A 39 8.14 -3.53 -6.21
CA MET A 39 8.08 -2.46 -7.20
C MET A 39 9.28 -1.52 -7.01
N TYR A 40 10.05 -1.33 -8.08
CA TYR A 40 11.20 -0.43 -8.11
C TYR A 40 10.80 0.89 -8.78
N TYR A 41 11.19 2.01 -8.17
CA TYR A 41 10.87 3.35 -8.67
C TYR A 41 12.14 4.18 -8.83
N ASP A 42 12.23 4.93 -9.92
CA ASP A 42 13.29 5.91 -10.16
C ASP A 42 12.70 7.33 -10.24
N ALA A 43 13.13 8.19 -9.31
CA ALA A 43 12.68 9.57 -9.23
C ALA A 43 13.48 10.53 -10.13
N SER A 44 14.52 10.06 -10.83
CA SER A 44 15.44 10.89 -11.62
C SER A 44 14.73 11.75 -12.67
N LYS A 45 13.66 11.22 -13.28
CA LYS A 45 12.85 11.97 -14.24
C LYS A 45 12.16 13.17 -13.60
N ALA A 46 11.57 12.98 -12.42
CA ALA A 46 10.87 14.05 -11.69
C ALA A 46 11.83 15.15 -11.23
N VAL A 47 13.05 14.79 -10.85
CA VAL A 47 14.10 15.77 -10.52
C VAL A 47 14.47 16.59 -11.74
N ARG A 48 14.72 15.94 -12.88
CA ARG A 48 15.18 16.60 -14.10
C ARG A 48 14.12 17.49 -14.74
N GLU A 49 12.88 17.02 -14.81
CA GLU A 49 11.83 17.68 -15.59
C GLU A 49 10.98 18.62 -14.74
N LEU A 50 10.82 18.33 -13.44
CA LEU A 50 9.95 19.10 -12.54
C LEU A 50 10.71 19.85 -11.43
N GLY A 51 12.03 19.67 -11.33
CA GLY A 51 12.85 20.33 -10.33
C GLY A 51 12.52 19.93 -8.89
N LEU A 52 11.85 18.79 -8.69
CA LEU A 52 11.39 18.37 -7.37
C LEU A 52 12.58 17.91 -6.49
N PRO A 53 12.86 18.58 -5.36
CA PRO A 53 13.97 18.20 -4.49
C PRO A 53 13.70 16.84 -3.86
N GLN A 54 14.68 15.94 -3.93
CA GLN A 54 14.57 14.63 -3.29
C GLN A 54 14.89 14.74 -1.80
N SER A 55 14.04 14.14 -0.97
CA SER A 55 14.31 13.91 0.44
C SER A 55 14.65 12.44 0.66
N SER A 56 15.32 12.12 1.77
CA SER A 56 15.64 10.72 2.06
C SER A 56 14.36 9.93 2.34
N ILE A 57 14.27 8.73 1.77
CA ILE A 57 13.11 7.83 1.92
C ILE A 57 12.79 7.58 3.40
N ARG A 58 13.83 7.42 4.24
CA ARG A 58 13.67 7.23 5.69
C ARG A 58 12.96 8.40 6.37
N LYS A 59 13.29 9.64 5.97
CA LYS A 59 12.66 10.83 6.51
C LYS A 59 11.20 10.92 6.07
N ALA A 60 10.93 10.72 4.77
CA ALA A 60 9.58 10.73 4.23
C ALA A 60 8.66 9.70 4.91
N LEU A 61 9.17 8.48 5.15
CA LEU A 61 8.43 7.44 5.89
C LEU A 61 8.14 7.84 7.32
N LYS A 62 9.13 8.42 8.02
CA LYS A 62 8.95 8.89 9.40
C LYS A 62 7.89 9.99 9.48
N ASP A 63 7.97 10.97 8.59
CA ASP A 63 7.03 12.10 8.56
C ASP A 63 5.61 11.61 8.26
N ALA A 64 5.45 10.64 7.36
CA ALA A 64 4.17 10.01 7.09
C ALA A 64 3.59 9.29 8.32
N VAL A 65 4.37 8.43 8.99
CA VAL A 65 3.90 7.72 10.20
C VAL A 65 3.51 8.70 11.30
N ASN A 66 4.30 9.76 11.51
CA ASN A 66 4.00 10.80 12.48
C ASN A 66 2.70 11.55 12.19
N TRP A 67 2.31 11.69 10.91
CA TRP A 67 1.06 12.35 10.54
C TRP A 67 -0.19 11.51 10.85
N PHE A 68 -0.09 10.18 10.71
CA PHE A 68 -1.19 9.25 10.98
C PHE A 68 -1.38 8.93 12.48
N SER A 69 -0.38 9.27 13.31
CA SER A 69 -0.39 9.05 14.76
C SER A 69 -1.07 10.19 15.49
#